data_AF-A0A7V4EJU4-F1
#
_entry.id   AF-A0A7V4EJU4-F1
#
_cell.length_a   1.000
_cell.length_b   1.000
_cell.length_c   1.000
_cell.angle_alpha   90.00
_cell.angle_beta   90.00
_cell.angle_gamma   90.00
#
_symmetry.space_group_name_H-M   'P 1'
#
loop_
_entity.id
_entity.type
_entity.pdbx_description
1 polymer ?
#
loop_
_entity_poly.entity_id
_entity_poly.type
_entity_poly.pdbx_seq_one_letter_code
_entity_poly.pdbx_strand_id
1 'polypeptide(L)'
;MTRSHRRTGPDRQFWTLVAILLLAALLRLPGTLWELPGPDHQYSYHPDELPILGAASKLEPLHGQLNPYFYNYGTLQIYLLWFPMQLGETPRGFSYGFAVLVCRLVTAAMGVVTVALCWAAGRRLAGPAGGAVAALFVAVAPLHVQHSQFVTV
;
A
#
# COMPACT_ATOMS: atom_id res chain seq x y z
N MET A 1 -28.49 36.00 -6.93
CA MET A 1 -28.86 34.59 -6.60
C MET A 1 -27.62 33.88 -6.08
N THR A 2 -27.42 33.87 -4.76
CA THR A 2 -26.30 33.23 -4.08
C THR A 2 -26.67 31.78 -3.75
N ARG A 3 -26.09 30.79 -4.46
CA ARG A 3 -26.19 29.38 -4.07
C ARG A 3 -25.50 29.20 -2.73
N SER A 4 -26.27 29.11 -1.64
CA SER A 4 -25.72 28.71 -0.34
C SER A 4 -25.26 27.26 -0.47
N HIS A 5 -23.95 27.03 -0.54
CA HIS A 5 -23.37 25.71 -0.33
C HIS A 5 -23.62 25.33 1.13
N ARG A 6 -24.74 24.65 1.40
CA ARG A 6 -24.90 23.92 2.66
C ARG A 6 -23.81 22.85 2.66
N ARG A 7 -22.83 22.99 3.55
CA ARG A 7 -21.94 21.89 3.91
C ARG A 7 -22.80 20.83 4.59
N THR A 8 -23.37 19.93 3.79
CA THR A 8 -23.96 18.72 4.32
C THR A 8 -22.83 17.91 4.94
N GLY A 9 -22.94 17.62 6.23
CA GLY A 9 -21.97 16.81 6.95
C GLY A 9 -21.83 15.40 6.34
N PRO A 10 -20.89 14.59 6.87
CA PRO A 10 -20.69 13.23 6.40
C PRO A 10 -21.99 12.42 6.48
N ASP A 11 -22.36 11.80 5.36
CA ASP A 11 -23.57 10.99 5.23
C ASP A 11 -23.32 9.51 5.58
N ARG A 12 -24.36 8.68 5.51
CA ARG A 12 -24.24 7.23 5.78
C ARG A 12 -23.24 6.55 4.84
N GLN A 13 -23.13 7.00 3.59
CA GLN A 13 -22.21 6.42 2.61
C GLN A 13 -20.75 6.69 3.00
N PHE A 14 -20.45 7.92 3.43
CA PHE A 14 -19.15 8.29 3.95
C PHE A 14 -18.72 7.37 5.09
N TRP A 15 -19.56 7.20 6.11
CA TRP A 15 -19.23 6.35 7.25
C TRP A 15 -19.10 4.87 6.89
N THR A 16 -19.90 4.40 5.93
CA THR A 16 -19.78 3.03 5.41
C THR A 16 -18.42 2.81 4.75
N LEU A 17 -17.99 3.74 3.89
CA LEU A 17 -16.67 3.68 3.27
C LEU A 17 -15.55 3.74 4.33
N VAL A 18 -15.63 4.68 5.28
CA VAL A 18 -14.64 4.78 6.36
C VAL A 18 -14.52 3.47 7.13
N ALA A 19 -15.64 2.84 7.50
CA ALA A 19 -15.62 1.56 8.20
C ALA A 19 -14.95 0.45 7.38
N ILE A 20 -15.22 0.38 6.07
CA ILE A 20 -14.60 -0.60 5.17
C ILE A 20 -13.09 -0.34 5.02
N LEU A 21 -12.67 0.92 4.90
CA LEU A 21 -11.24 1.27 4.80
C LEU A 21 -10.49 0.99 6.10
N LEU A 22 -11.11 1.25 7.26
CA LEU A 22 -10.55 0.88 8.55
C LEU A 22 -10.40 -0.64 8.69
N LEU A 23 -11.43 -1.40 8.31
CA LEU A 23 -11.33 -2.87 8.25
C LEU A 23 -10.19 -3.33 7.34
N ALA A 24 -10.09 -2.75 6.13
CA ALA A 24 -9.04 -3.08 5.18
C ALA A 24 -7.64 -2.80 5.76
N ALA A 25 -7.44 -1.67 6.44
CA ALA A 25 -6.18 -1.33 7.10
C ALA A 25 -5.88 -2.29 8.26
N LEU A 26 -6.85 -2.55 9.14
CA LEU A 26 -6.70 -3.44 10.30
C LEU A 26 -6.29 -4.86 9.90
N LEU A 27 -6.80 -5.38 8.78
CA LEU A 27 -6.42 -6.71 8.28
C LEU A 27 -5.01 -6.74 7.68
N ARG A 28 -4.47 -5.61 7.21
CA ARG A 28 -3.17 -5.53 6.54
C ARG A 28 -2.02 -5.23 7.50
N LEU A 29 -2.22 -4.31 8.46
CA LEU A 29 -1.13 -3.84 9.34
C LEU A 29 -0.40 -4.94 10.13
N PRO A 30 -1.06 -5.98 10.69
CA PRO A 30 -0.33 -7.01 11.43
C PRO A 30 0.67 -7.79 10.56
N GLY A 31 0.32 -8.08 9.30
CA GLY A 31 1.19 -8.84 8.40
C GLY A 31 2.43 -8.05 7.95
N THR A 32 2.40 -6.72 7.98
CA THR A 32 3.59 -5.93 7.62
C THR A 32 4.72 -6.12 8.63
N LEU A 33 4.41 -6.55 9.86
CA LEU A 33 5.35 -6.82 10.94
C LEU A 33 5.90 -8.25 10.92
N TRP A 34 5.34 -9.14 10.11
CA TRP A 34 5.72 -10.54 10.08
C TRP A 34 7.15 -10.71 9.56
N GLU A 35 8.03 -11.31 10.37
CA GLU A 35 9.42 -11.66 10.00
C GLU A 35 10.17 -10.48 9.37
N LEU A 36 10.15 -9.32 10.05
CA LEU A 36 10.96 -8.18 9.65
C LEU A 36 12.46 -8.50 9.88
N PRO A 37 13.34 -8.12 8.93
CA PRO A 37 14.78 -8.31 9.10
C PRO A 37 15.30 -7.74 10.42
N GLY A 38 16.16 -8.50 11.09
CA GLY A 38 16.66 -8.18 12.42
C GLY A 38 17.93 -8.95 12.77
N PRO A 39 18.25 -9.07 14.07
CA PRO A 39 19.42 -9.83 14.52
C PRO A 39 19.38 -11.32 14.14
N ASP A 40 18.18 -11.90 14.07
CA ASP A 40 17.99 -13.34 13.84
C ASP A 40 18.08 -13.74 12.36
N HIS A 41 17.74 -12.81 11.45
CA HIS A 41 17.84 -13.02 10.01
C HIS A 41 18.00 -11.69 9.26
N GLN A 42 18.89 -11.65 8.27
CA GLN A 42 19.24 -10.42 7.56
C GLN A 42 18.24 -10.01 6.46
N TYR A 43 17.40 -10.94 6.00
CA TYR A 43 16.47 -10.72 4.90
C TYR A 43 15.07 -11.17 5.26
N SER A 44 14.06 -10.53 4.67
CA SER A 44 12.70 -11.03 4.76
C SER A 44 12.60 -12.43 4.16
N TYR A 45 11.74 -13.28 4.73
CA TYR A 45 11.45 -14.61 4.20
C TYR A 45 10.55 -14.59 2.96
N HIS A 46 9.95 -13.46 2.61
CA HIS A 46 9.16 -13.36 1.39
C HIS A 46 10.11 -13.17 0.18
N PRO A 47 10.17 -14.12 -0.77
CA PRO A 47 11.22 -14.18 -1.79
C PRO A 47 11.20 -12.98 -2.76
N ASP A 48 10.03 -12.39 -2.99
CA ASP A 48 9.86 -11.29 -3.96
C ASP A 48 10.33 -9.92 -3.42
N GLU A 49 10.48 -9.76 -2.10
CA GLU A 49 10.81 -8.46 -1.52
C GLU A 49 12.26 -8.07 -1.83
N LEU A 50 13.19 -9.02 -1.77
CA LEU A 50 14.61 -8.79 -2.03
C LEU A 50 14.88 -8.22 -3.43
N PRO A 51 14.40 -8.83 -4.54
CA PRO A 51 14.64 -8.29 -5.87
C PRO A 51 13.93 -6.95 -6.12
N ILE A 52 12.70 -6.76 -5.60
CA ILE A 52 11.97 -5.49 -5.78
C ILE A 52 12.64 -4.35 -5.02
N LEU A 53 13.01 -4.56 -3.76
CA LEU A 53 13.73 -3.57 -2.96
C LEU A 53 15.12 -3.29 -3.53
N GLY A 54 15.83 -4.34 -3.97
CA GLY A 54 17.12 -4.19 -4.65
C GLY A 54 17.04 -3.43 -5.98
N ALA A 55 15.91 -3.49 -6.69
CA ALA A 55 15.66 -2.67 -7.86
C ALA A 55 15.37 -1.21 -7.48
N ALA A 56 14.56 -1.00 -6.44
CA ALA A 56 14.25 0.34 -5.95
C ALA A 56 15.50 1.07 -5.40
N SER A 57 16.49 0.34 -4.88
CA SER A 57 17.70 0.93 -4.28
C SER A 57 18.71 1.40 -5.32
N LYS A 58 18.55 0.95 -6.57
CA LYS A 58 19.39 1.35 -7.72
C LYS A 58 18.86 2.59 -8.43
N LEU A 59 17.67 3.06 -8.07
CA LEU A 59 17.11 4.27 -8.64
C LEU A 59 17.85 5.50 -8.08
N GLU A 60 18.18 6.43 -8.97
CA GLU A 60 18.67 7.76 -8.59
C GLU A 60 17.84 8.84 -9.31
N PRO A 61 16.59 9.08 -8.88
CA PRO A 61 15.71 10.06 -9.52
C PRO A 61 16.30 11.47 -9.57
N LEU A 62 17.10 11.85 -8.58
CA LEU A 62 17.74 13.15 -8.49
C LEU A 62 18.90 13.34 -9.49
N HIS A 63 19.46 12.24 -10.02
CA HIS A 63 20.49 12.25 -11.05
C HIS A 63 19.96 11.81 -12.42
N GLY A 64 18.64 11.69 -12.57
CA GLY A 64 17.99 11.31 -13.82
C GLY A 64 18.03 9.81 -14.13
N GLN A 65 18.55 8.98 -13.24
CA GLN A 65 18.61 7.53 -13.43
C GLN A 65 17.35 6.86 -12.88
N LEU A 66 16.34 6.75 -13.74
CA LEU A 66 15.05 6.14 -13.41
C LEU A 66 14.93 4.68 -13.87
N ASN A 67 15.96 4.09 -14.48
CA ASN A 67 15.89 2.72 -14.95
C ASN A 67 16.16 1.74 -13.78
N PRO A 68 15.18 0.90 -13.37
CA PRO A 68 15.35 -0.06 -12.26
C PRO A 68 16.19 -1.29 -12.64
N TYR A 69 16.44 -1.52 -13.94
CA TYR A 69 17.07 -2.72 -14.50
C TYR A 69 16.42 -4.05 -14.06
N PHE A 70 15.15 -4.00 -13.66
CA PHE A 70 14.36 -5.13 -13.21
C PHE A 70 12.90 -4.95 -13.68
N TYR A 71 12.42 -5.91 -14.47
CA TYR A 71 11.17 -5.78 -15.24
C TYR A 71 10.25 -7.01 -15.11
N ASN A 72 10.51 -7.89 -14.14
CA ASN A 72 9.67 -9.06 -13.88
C ASN A 72 8.28 -8.66 -13.34
N TYR A 73 8.16 -7.44 -12.82
CA TYR A 73 6.96 -6.87 -12.23
C TYR A 73 6.70 -5.45 -12.72
N GLY A 74 5.51 -4.93 -12.41
CA GLY A 74 5.14 -3.55 -12.74
C GLY A 74 6.07 -2.51 -12.08
N THR A 75 6.66 -1.63 -12.89
CA THR A 75 7.67 -0.68 -12.43
C THR A 75 7.14 0.42 -11.49
N LEU A 76 5.83 0.68 -11.51
CA LEU A 76 5.23 1.71 -10.66
C LEU A 76 5.53 1.50 -9.17
N GLN A 77 5.43 0.26 -8.69
CA GLN A 77 5.74 -0.07 -7.29
C GLN A 77 7.21 0.24 -6.99
N ILE A 78 8.14 -0.14 -7.87
CA ILE A 78 9.58 0.12 -7.70
C ILE A 78 9.84 1.64 -7.53
N TYR A 79 9.19 2.47 -8.34
CA TYR A 79 9.29 3.93 -8.21
C TYR A 79 8.75 4.47 -6.89
N LEU A 80 7.60 3.94 -6.43
CA LEU A 80 6.99 4.35 -5.17
C LEU A 80 7.83 3.94 -3.95
N LEU A 81 8.65 2.90 -4.07
CA LEU A 81 9.45 2.36 -2.97
C LEU A 81 10.83 3.02 -2.82
N TRP A 82 11.31 3.79 -3.80
CA TRP A 82 12.60 4.48 -3.71
C TRP A 82 12.69 5.39 -2.48
N PHE A 83 11.72 6.29 -2.30
CA PHE A 83 11.72 7.24 -1.17
C PHE A 83 11.50 6.57 0.20
N PRO A 84 10.50 5.69 0.38
CA PRO A 84 10.33 4.89 1.60
C PRO A 84 11.59 4.19 2.09
N MET A 85 12.39 3.66 1.16
CA MET A 85 13.62 2.98 1.50
C MET A 85 14.70 3.90 2.06
N GLN A 86 14.73 5.17 1.63
CA GLN A 86 15.65 6.17 2.20
C GLN A 86 15.36 6.46 3.68
N LEU A 87 14.13 6.20 4.14
CA LEU A 87 13.77 6.36 5.56
C LEU A 87 14.45 5.31 6.46
N GLY A 88 15.06 4.28 5.88
CA GLY A 88 15.96 3.35 6.59
C GLY A 88 17.25 3.99 7.08
N GLU A 89 17.66 5.14 6.54
CA GLU A 89 18.87 5.85 6.98
C GLU A 89 18.66 6.48 8.36
N THR A 90 19.45 6.06 9.34
CA THR A 90 19.40 6.59 10.71
C THR A 90 20.76 7.15 11.12
N PRO A 91 20.84 7.99 12.18
CA PRO A 91 22.13 8.45 12.71
C PRO A 91 23.10 7.35 13.15
N ARG A 92 22.62 6.09 13.30
CA ARG A 92 23.42 4.92 13.69
C ARG A 92 23.78 4.03 12.50
N GLY A 93 23.46 4.45 11.28
CA GLY A 93 23.58 3.67 10.05
C GLY A 93 22.24 3.22 9.49
N PHE A 94 22.30 2.44 8.41
CA PHE A 94 21.12 1.98 7.69
C PHE A 94 20.40 0.83 8.41
N SER A 95 19.11 0.99 8.67
CA SER A 95 18.22 -0.02 9.25
C SER A 95 17.38 -0.69 8.17
N TYR A 96 17.83 -1.85 7.69
CA TYR A 96 17.13 -2.58 6.64
C TYR A 96 15.73 -3.05 7.07
N GLY A 97 15.58 -3.55 8.30
CA GLY A 97 14.27 -3.95 8.83
C GLY A 97 13.26 -2.80 8.88
N PHE A 98 13.71 -1.60 9.25
CA PHE A 98 12.86 -0.41 9.22
C PHE A 98 12.52 0.01 7.78
N ALA A 99 13.48 -0.03 6.85
CA ALA A 99 13.22 0.24 5.44
C ALA A 99 12.17 -0.72 4.86
N VAL A 100 12.28 -2.02 5.14
CA VAL A 100 11.30 -3.05 4.72
C VAL A 100 9.92 -2.73 5.30
N LEU A 101 9.84 -2.41 6.60
CA LEU A 101 8.57 -2.05 7.23
C LEU A 101 7.90 -0.87 6.52
N VAL A 102 8.63 0.22 6.27
CA VAL A 102 8.06 1.41 5.61
C VAL A 102 7.63 1.09 4.17
N CYS A 103 8.41 0.30 3.43
CA CYS A 103 8.03 -0.18 2.10
C CYS A 103 6.77 -1.07 2.10
N ARG A 104 6.62 -1.95 3.10
CA ARG A 104 5.41 -2.74 3.31
C ARG A 104 4.21 -1.89 3.67
N LEU A 105 4.38 -0.83 4.47
CA LEU A 105 3.31 0.12 4.79
C LEU A 105 2.82 0.85 3.53
N VAL A 106 3.71 1.18 2.59
CA VAL A 106 3.30 1.73 1.29
C VAL A 106 2.48 0.72 0.49
N THR A 107 2.89 -0.56 0.47
CA THR A 107 2.12 -1.61 -0.23
C THR A 107 0.76 -1.87 0.44
N ALA A 108 0.70 -1.83 1.77
CA ALA A 108 -0.55 -1.91 2.52
C ALA A 108 -1.49 -0.73 2.21
N ALA A 109 -0.93 0.48 2.14
CA ALA A 109 -1.67 1.69 1.75
C ALA A 109 -2.21 1.59 0.31
N MET A 110 -1.41 1.08 -0.64
CA MET A 110 -1.86 0.79 -2.00
C MET A 110 -3.05 -0.19 -1.98
N GLY A 111 -2.99 -1.24 -1.16
CA GLY A 111 -4.09 -2.18 -0.99
C GLY A 111 -5.38 -1.54 -0.45
N VAL A 112 -5.28 -0.60 0.49
CA VAL A 112 -6.43 0.18 1.01
C VAL A 112 -6.96 1.15 -0.04
N VAL A 113 -6.08 1.78 -0.83
CA VAL A 113 -6.48 2.63 -1.96
C VAL A 113 -7.25 1.82 -3.01
N THR A 114 -6.83 0.58 -3.32
CA THR A 114 -7.57 -0.32 -4.21
C THR A 114 -8.99 -0.57 -3.72
N VAL A 115 -9.20 -0.76 -2.41
CA VAL A 115 -10.55 -0.88 -1.82
C VAL A 115 -11.40 0.38 -2.07
N ALA A 116 -10.82 1.58 -1.89
CA ALA A 116 -11.50 2.83 -2.18
C ALA A 116 -11.84 3.00 -3.68
N LEU A 117 -10.96 2.55 -4.56
CA LEU A 117 -11.20 2.54 -6.01
C LEU A 117 -12.33 1.57 -6.39
N CYS A 118 -12.36 0.38 -5.78
CA CYS A 118 -13.45 -0.58 -5.97
C CYS A 118 -14.79 -0.04 -5.45
N TRP A 119 -14.80 0.68 -4.31
CA TRP A 119 -16.00 1.42 -3.88
C TRP A 119 -16.47 2.40 -4.94
N ALA A 120 -15.55 3.24 -5.46
CA ALA A 120 -15.88 4.26 -6.44
C ALA A 120 -16.41 3.65 -7.74
N ALA A 121 -15.78 2.58 -8.24
CA ALA A 121 -16.20 1.85 -9.42
C ALA A 121 -17.57 1.16 -9.23
N GLY A 122 -17.72 0.39 -8.15
CA GLY A 122 -18.99 -0.30 -7.83
C GLY A 122 -20.14 0.68 -7.64
N ARG A 123 -19.88 1.85 -7.02
CA ARG A 123 -20.88 2.89 -6.86
C ARG A 123 -21.34 3.50 -8.19
N ARG A 124 -20.41 3.66 -9.14
CA ARG A 124 -20.74 4.17 -10.49
C ARG A 124 -21.56 3.17 -11.31
N LEU A 125 -21.30 1.88 -11.14
CA LEU A 125 -21.93 0.83 -11.96
C LEU A 125 -23.26 0.33 -11.39
N ALA A 126 -23.40 0.23 -10.08
CA ALA A 126 -24.55 -0.40 -9.41
C ALA A 126 -25.07 0.39 -8.20
N GLY A 127 -24.75 1.68 -8.12
CA GLY A 127 -25.20 2.56 -7.04
C GLY A 127 -24.53 2.26 -5.68
N PRO A 128 -24.99 2.92 -4.59
CA PRO A 128 -24.31 2.87 -3.29
C PRO A 128 -24.09 1.45 -2.73
N ALA A 129 -25.07 0.56 -2.90
CA ALA A 129 -24.95 -0.83 -2.48
C ALA A 129 -23.87 -1.58 -3.26
N GLY A 130 -23.79 -1.37 -4.57
CA GLY A 130 -22.74 -1.95 -5.41
C GLY A 130 -21.34 -1.51 -5.00
N GLY A 131 -21.16 -0.24 -4.63
CA GLY A 131 -19.91 0.27 -4.08
C GLY A 131 -19.52 -0.42 -2.77
N ALA A 132 -20.48 -0.58 -1.85
CA ALA A 132 -20.24 -1.25 -0.58
C ALA A 132 -19.87 -2.73 -0.75
N VAL A 133 -20.59 -3.47 -1.60
CA VAL A 133 -20.30 -4.88 -1.88
C VAL A 133 -18.93 -5.04 -2.53
N ALA A 134 -18.61 -4.25 -3.56
CA ALA A 134 -17.32 -4.32 -4.24
C ALA A 134 -16.14 -4.02 -3.29
N ALA A 135 -16.27 -2.96 -2.49
CA ALA A 135 -15.23 -2.58 -1.54
C ALA A 135 -15.05 -3.60 -0.42
N LEU A 136 -16.14 -4.10 0.17
CA LEU A 136 -16.09 -5.10 1.23
C LEU A 136 -15.45 -6.40 0.74
N PHE A 137 -15.80 -6.86 -0.48
CA PHE A 137 -15.22 -8.05 -1.08
C PHE A 137 -13.69 -7.94 -1.19
N VAL A 138 -13.18 -6.83 -1.73
CA VAL A 138 -11.72 -6.61 -1.87
C VAL A 138 -11.04 -6.33 -0.52
N ALA A 139 -11.73 -5.72 0.44
CA ALA A 139 -11.19 -5.45 1.76
C ALA A 139 -10.81 -6.73 2.50
N VAL A 140 -11.60 -7.79 2.35
CA VAL A 140 -11.44 -9.07 3.08
C VAL A 140 -10.92 -10.23 2.23
N ALA A 141 -10.73 -10.05 0.91
CA ALA A 141 -10.22 -11.09 0.03
C ALA A 141 -8.83 -11.57 0.49
N PRO A 142 -8.67 -12.84 0.92
CA PRO A 142 -7.44 -13.29 1.61
C PRO A 142 -6.16 -13.07 0.83
N LEU A 143 -6.16 -13.41 -0.47
CA LEU A 143 -5.01 -13.21 -1.36
C LEU A 143 -4.65 -11.73 -1.50
N HIS A 144 -5.65 -10.86 -1.68
CA HIS A 144 -5.41 -9.44 -1.78
C HIS A 144 -4.91 -8.85 -0.45
N VAL A 145 -5.41 -9.32 0.69
CA VAL A 145 -4.90 -8.92 2.01
C VAL A 145 -3.44 -9.34 2.14
N GLN A 146 -3.11 -10.60 1.88
CA GLN A 146 -1.76 -11.14 2.01
C GLN A 146 -0.77 -10.43 1.09
N HIS A 147 -1.08 -10.26 -0.20
CA HIS A 147 -0.17 -9.58 -1.14
C HIS A 147 -0.05 -8.08 -0.82
N SER A 148 -1.02 -7.48 -0.13
CA SER A 148 -0.88 -6.09 0.35
C SER A 148 0.02 -5.97 1.60
N GLN A 149 0.48 -7.06 2.20
CA GLN A 149 1.31 -7.04 3.41
C GLN A 149 2.81 -7.08 3.11
N PHE A 150 3.17 -7.55 1.91
CA PHE A 150 4.55 -7.72 1.45
C PHE A 150 4.84 -6.80 0.28
N VAL A 151 6.11 -6.51 0.06
CA VAL A 151 6.56 -5.90 -1.21
C VAL A 151 6.51 -6.99 -2.30
N THR A 152 5.34 -7.16 -2.91
CA THR A 152 5.06 -8.18 -3.94
C THR A 152 4.00 -7.67 -4.93
N VAL A 153 3.69 -8.50 -5.94
CA VAL A 153 2.59 -8.29 -6.91
C VAL A 153 1.43 -9.26 -6.75
#